data_AF-U6EAX7-F1
#
_entry.id   AF-U6EAX7-F1
#
_cell.length_a   1.000
_cell.length_b   1.000
_cell.length_c   1.000
_cell.angle_alpha   90.00
_cell.angle_beta   90.00
_cell.angle_gamma   90.00
#
_symmetry.space_group_name_H-M   'P 1'
#
loop_
_entity.id
_entity.type
_entity.pdbx_description
1 polymer ?
#
loop_
_entity_poly.entity_id
_entity_poly.type
_entity_poly.pdbx_seq_one_letter_code
_entity_poly.pdbx_strand_id
1 'polypeptide(L)'
;MKAVVFDNSGTLISRYRAIKDLNSGRIYDNISSIDLVDKYPHRALVVLQTDPSTCLINARPDQTISHFIRSNKVPFDISYSSSPVNKKDILPLIEDKKAKISDIQDTIQAVVDKEYNVQICSGSGFIMNTQTGHIEFTITAGGKIFPEVPMVVEELKRRSFHIYVASGDRTKSLEELANFINIPLENVFGTADAKRKKEIVAGLKETYQVMMVGNSANDILALKEADLGVLTTQQEEETPEKVFEAADVVVSNIKEILDIEF
;
A
#
# COMPACT_ATOMS: atom_id res chain seq x y z
N MET A 1 10.53 17.15 23.74
CA MET A 1 9.18 16.80 23.27
C MET A 1 9.25 15.44 22.59
N LYS A 2 8.16 14.68 22.51
CA LYS A 2 8.18 13.33 21.93
C LYS A 2 7.33 13.27 20.67
N ALA A 3 7.79 12.51 19.68
CA ALA A 3 7.07 12.26 18.45
C ALA A 3 7.08 10.76 18.11
N VAL A 4 5.99 10.29 17.50
CA VAL A 4 5.92 8.97 16.86
C VAL A 4 5.72 9.16 15.37
N VAL A 5 6.53 8.48 14.57
CA VAL A 5 6.38 8.37 13.12
C VAL A 5 5.93 6.96 12.81
N PHE A 6 4.76 6.81 12.21
CA PHE A 6 4.23 5.53 11.76
C PHE A 6 4.47 5.35 10.26
N ASP A 7 4.88 4.15 9.84
CA ASP A 7 4.50 3.69 8.51
C ASP A 7 2.97 3.48 8.44
N ASN A 8 2.42 3.45 7.22
CA ASN A 8 1.02 3.15 6.99
C ASN A 8 0.77 1.62 6.91
N SER A 9 1.34 0.98 5.90
CA SER A 9 0.84 -0.26 5.32
C SER A 9 1.44 -1.49 6.01
N GLY A 10 0.64 -2.15 6.84
CA GLY A 10 1.04 -3.21 7.76
C GLY A 10 1.49 -2.68 9.13
N THR A 11 1.31 -1.37 9.38
CA THR A 11 1.55 -0.72 10.67
C THR A 11 0.28 -0.10 11.25
N LEU A 12 -0.34 0.86 10.54
CA LEU A 12 -1.63 1.45 10.92
C LEU A 12 -2.82 0.73 10.26
N ILE A 13 -2.60 0.19 9.07
CA ILE A 13 -3.62 -0.56 8.34
C ILE A 13 -3.12 -1.98 8.07
N SER A 14 -4.01 -2.96 8.25
CA SER A 14 -3.84 -4.27 7.66
C SER A 14 -4.08 -4.18 6.15
N ARG A 15 -3.27 -4.87 5.35
CA ARG A 15 -3.44 -4.95 3.91
C ARG A 15 -4.12 -6.25 3.50
N TYR A 16 -5.00 -6.14 2.52
CA TYR A 16 -5.55 -7.27 1.80
C TYR A 16 -5.45 -7.02 0.30
N ARG A 17 -5.21 -8.09 -0.45
CA ARG A 17 -5.12 -8.04 -1.90
C ARG A 17 -5.95 -9.19 -2.47
N ALA A 18 -6.78 -8.89 -3.45
CA ALA A 18 -7.42 -9.88 -4.29
C ALA A 18 -6.78 -9.86 -5.68
N ILE A 19 -6.35 -11.03 -6.17
CA ILE A 19 -5.82 -11.21 -7.52
C ILE A 19 -6.69 -12.23 -8.25
N LYS A 20 -7.30 -11.85 -9.37
CA LYS A 20 -8.05 -12.76 -10.23
C LYS A 20 -7.18 -13.22 -11.39
N ASP A 21 -7.07 -14.53 -11.58
CA ASP A 21 -6.49 -15.13 -12.79
C ASP A 21 -7.54 -15.17 -13.90
N LEU A 22 -7.28 -14.49 -15.02
CA LEU A 22 -8.27 -14.38 -16.10
C LEU A 22 -8.39 -15.66 -16.93
N ASN A 23 -7.43 -16.60 -16.84
CA ASN A 23 -7.55 -17.90 -17.50
C ASN A 23 -8.46 -18.85 -16.73
N SER A 24 -8.34 -18.89 -15.39
CA SER A 24 -9.12 -19.79 -14.54
C SER A 24 -10.37 -19.17 -13.93
N GLY A 25 -10.47 -17.84 -13.92
CA GLY A 25 -11.52 -17.07 -13.25
C GLY A 25 -11.42 -17.08 -11.72
N ARG A 26 -10.40 -17.71 -11.13
CA ARG A 26 -10.23 -17.84 -9.68
C ARG A 26 -9.61 -16.59 -9.09
N ILE A 27 -10.03 -16.26 -7.86
CA ILE A 27 -9.47 -15.17 -7.05
C ILE A 27 -8.57 -15.79 -5.97
N TYR A 28 -7.38 -15.24 -5.83
CA TYR A 28 -6.38 -15.58 -4.82
C TYR A 28 -6.10 -14.38 -3.93
N ASP A 29 -5.91 -14.61 -2.65
CA ASP A 29 -5.61 -13.59 -1.64
C ASP A 29 -4.26 -13.79 -0.92
N ASN A 30 -3.65 -14.96 -1.10
CA ASN A 30 -2.40 -15.38 -0.46
C ASN A 30 -1.17 -15.34 -1.38
N ILE A 31 -1.28 -14.77 -2.57
CA ILE A 31 -0.20 -14.75 -3.57
C ILE A 31 0.38 -13.35 -3.70
N SER A 32 1.72 -13.24 -3.63
CA SER A 32 2.49 -12.03 -3.92
C SER A 32 2.34 -11.60 -5.39
N SER A 33 1.93 -10.35 -5.60
CA SER A 33 1.87 -9.76 -6.94
C SER A 33 3.24 -9.59 -7.57
N ILE A 34 4.29 -9.41 -6.75
CA ILE A 34 5.68 -9.32 -7.22
C ILE A 34 6.13 -10.69 -7.70
N ASP A 35 5.90 -11.74 -6.91
CA ASP A 35 6.26 -13.11 -7.28
C ASP A 35 5.52 -13.56 -8.54
N LEU A 36 4.26 -13.13 -8.71
CA LEU A 36 3.52 -13.36 -9.95
C LEU A 36 4.17 -12.67 -11.15
N VAL A 37 4.65 -11.43 -10.99
CA VAL A 37 5.38 -10.74 -12.06
C VAL A 37 6.72 -11.43 -12.35
N ASP A 38 7.46 -11.84 -11.32
CA ASP A 38 8.78 -12.46 -11.47
C ASP A 38 8.74 -13.91 -11.97
N LYS A 39 7.61 -14.61 -11.78
CA LYS A 39 7.46 -16.01 -12.21
C LYS A 39 7.66 -16.22 -13.71
N TYR A 40 7.39 -15.20 -14.53
CA TYR A 40 7.58 -15.26 -15.97
C TYR A 40 8.20 -13.96 -16.53
N PRO A 41 9.06 -14.06 -17.55
CA PRO A 41 9.61 -12.88 -18.20
C PRO A 41 8.51 -12.06 -18.85
N HIS A 42 8.75 -10.76 -19.04
CA HIS A 42 7.86 -9.84 -19.74
C HIS A 42 6.52 -9.57 -19.04
N ARG A 43 6.43 -9.70 -17.72
CA ARG A 43 5.24 -9.28 -16.97
C ARG A 43 5.43 -7.88 -16.42
N ALA A 44 4.36 -7.10 -16.47
CA ALA A 44 4.29 -5.78 -15.85
C ALA A 44 3.02 -5.67 -15.01
N LEU A 45 3.19 -5.22 -13.76
CA LEU A 45 2.10 -4.80 -12.88
C LEU A 45 1.77 -3.33 -13.18
N VAL A 46 0.56 -3.12 -13.70
CA VAL A 46 0.03 -1.80 -14.06
C VAL A 46 -1.06 -1.43 -13.06
N VAL A 47 -0.89 -0.27 -12.40
CA VAL A 47 -1.84 0.25 -11.40
C VAL A 47 -2.59 1.43 -12.00
N LEU A 48 -3.92 1.40 -11.93
CA LEU A 48 -4.77 2.49 -12.41
C LEU A 48 -4.80 3.60 -11.37
N GLN A 49 -4.46 4.83 -11.79
CA GLN A 49 -4.53 6.04 -10.97
C GLN A 49 -5.94 6.61 -11.01
N THR A 50 -6.91 5.80 -10.62
CA THR A 50 -8.32 6.20 -10.47
C THR A 50 -8.82 5.82 -9.09
N ASP A 51 -9.96 6.39 -8.70
CA ASP A 51 -10.65 6.02 -7.48
C ASP A 51 -11.48 4.74 -7.72
N PRO A 52 -11.13 3.59 -7.11
CA PRO A 52 -11.87 2.35 -7.32
C PRO A 52 -13.32 2.45 -6.84
N SER A 53 -13.56 3.19 -5.76
CA SER A 53 -14.85 3.27 -5.07
C SER A 53 -15.91 4.09 -5.80
N THR A 54 -15.50 4.94 -6.74
CA THR A 54 -16.41 5.81 -7.50
C THR A 54 -16.32 5.60 -9.00
N CYS A 55 -15.12 5.34 -9.53
CA CYS A 55 -14.91 5.24 -10.98
C CYS A 55 -15.06 3.79 -11.47
N LEU A 56 -14.34 2.84 -10.87
CA LEU A 56 -14.30 1.46 -11.36
C LEU A 56 -15.57 0.69 -11.02
N ILE A 57 -16.12 0.89 -9.83
CA ILE A 57 -17.35 0.19 -9.42
C ILE A 57 -18.59 0.62 -10.24
N ASN A 58 -18.62 1.87 -10.73
CA ASN A 58 -19.72 2.41 -11.52
C ASN A 58 -19.49 2.29 -13.04
N ALA A 59 -18.34 1.78 -13.46
CA ALA A 59 -18.03 1.60 -14.88
C ALA A 59 -18.84 0.44 -15.48
N ARG A 60 -19.12 0.51 -16.80
CA ARG A 60 -19.82 -0.56 -17.52
C ARG A 60 -19.00 -1.86 -17.41
N PRO A 61 -19.58 -2.96 -16.90
CA PRO A 61 -18.82 -4.19 -16.56
C PRO A 61 -18.31 -4.92 -17.80
N ASP A 62 -19.03 -4.85 -18.91
CA ASP A 62 -18.77 -5.60 -20.14
C ASP A 62 -17.72 -4.96 -21.06
N GLN A 63 -17.40 -3.68 -20.84
CA GLN A 63 -16.37 -2.98 -21.61
C GLN A 63 -14.98 -3.52 -21.25
N THR A 64 -14.06 -3.50 -22.21
CA THR A 64 -12.69 -3.95 -21.97
C THR A 64 -11.93 -2.94 -21.11
N ILE A 65 -10.96 -3.43 -20.33
CA ILE A 65 -10.05 -2.57 -19.55
C ILE A 65 -9.34 -1.57 -20.46
N SER A 66 -8.89 -2.02 -21.63
CA SER A 66 -8.24 -1.18 -22.65
C SER A 66 -9.14 -0.05 -23.15
N HIS A 67 -10.41 -0.35 -23.44
CA HIS A 67 -11.39 0.65 -23.87
C HIS A 67 -11.65 1.67 -22.75
N PHE A 68 -11.87 1.19 -21.52
CA PHE A 68 -12.12 2.06 -20.37
C PHE A 68 -10.97 3.05 -20.14
N ILE A 69 -9.72 2.59 -20.18
CA ILE A 69 -8.55 3.45 -19.98
C ILE A 69 -8.45 4.51 -21.09
N ARG A 70 -8.63 4.12 -22.36
CA ARG A 70 -8.53 5.03 -23.50
C ARG A 70 -9.66 6.06 -23.53
N SER A 71 -10.90 5.61 -23.38
CA SER A 71 -12.10 6.46 -23.47
C SER A 71 -12.15 7.50 -22.34
N ASN A 72 -11.73 7.12 -21.13
CA ASN A 72 -11.76 8.00 -19.96
C ASN A 72 -10.41 8.67 -19.67
N LYS A 73 -9.39 8.44 -20.52
CA LYS A 73 -8.01 8.94 -20.33
C LYS A 73 -7.48 8.64 -18.92
N VAL A 74 -7.74 7.43 -18.44
CA VAL A 74 -7.38 7.02 -17.07
C VAL A 74 -5.85 7.01 -16.95
N PRO A 75 -5.26 7.80 -16.04
CA PRO A 75 -3.84 7.69 -15.77
C PRO A 75 -3.54 6.34 -15.13
N PHE A 76 -2.36 5.79 -15.40
CA PHE A 76 -1.88 4.55 -14.80
C PHE A 76 -0.37 4.64 -14.62
N ASP A 77 0.21 3.80 -13.76
CA ASP A 77 1.65 3.67 -13.60
C ASP A 77 2.07 2.19 -13.66
N ILE A 78 3.34 1.96 -13.98
CA ILE A 78 3.95 0.63 -13.87
C ILE A 78 4.53 0.55 -12.47
N SER A 79 3.89 -0.21 -11.60
CA SER A 79 4.35 -0.38 -10.22
C SER A 79 5.57 -1.29 -10.14
N TYR A 80 5.63 -2.31 -10.99
CA TYR A 80 6.71 -3.29 -11.03
C TYR A 80 6.73 -4.01 -12.38
N SER A 81 7.90 -4.43 -12.85
CA SER A 81 8.03 -5.17 -14.12
C SER A 81 9.24 -6.10 -14.07
N SER A 82 9.09 -7.32 -14.58
CA SER A 82 10.17 -8.30 -14.65
C SER A 82 11.17 -8.00 -15.79
N SER A 83 10.90 -6.97 -16.60
CA SER A 83 11.78 -6.48 -17.67
C SER A 83 11.60 -4.97 -17.91
N PRO A 84 12.60 -4.25 -18.47
CA PRO A 84 12.44 -2.84 -18.81
C PRO A 84 11.23 -2.61 -19.73
N VAL A 85 10.32 -1.73 -19.32
CA VAL A 85 9.12 -1.39 -20.08
C VAL A 85 8.83 0.11 -19.95
N ASN A 86 8.55 0.78 -21.07
CA ASN A 86 8.14 2.18 -21.02
C ASN A 86 6.63 2.28 -20.84
N LYS A 87 6.21 3.20 -19.98
CA LYS A 87 4.78 3.55 -19.76
C LYS A 87 4.03 3.87 -21.06
N LYS A 88 4.71 4.50 -22.03
CA LYS A 88 4.13 4.88 -23.33
C LYS A 88 3.75 3.67 -24.19
N ASP A 89 4.41 2.54 -23.98
CA ASP A 89 4.26 1.35 -24.80
C ASP A 89 3.10 0.46 -24.28
N ILE A 90 2.74 0.58 -23.00
CA ILE A 90 1.70 -0.24 -22.36
C ILE A 90 0.37 -0.18 -23.10
N LEU A 91 -0.19 1.01 -23.34
CA LEU A 91 -1.51 1.10 -23.98
C LEU A 91 -1.54 0.53 -25.40
N PRO A 92 -0.61 0.88 -26.30
CA PRO A 92 -0.50 0.25 -27.62
C PRO A 92 -0.39 -1.27 -27.57
N LEU A 93 0.29 -1.82 -26.57
CA LEU A 93 0.50 -3.27 -26.42
C LEU A 93 -0.74 -4.02 -25.96
N ILE A 94 -1.72 -3.38 -25.32
CA ILE A 94 -2.94 -4.11 -24.89
C ILE A 94 -3.77 -4.48 -26.11
N GLU A 95 -3.56 -5.68 -26.62
CA GLU A 95 -4.34 -6.30 -27.69
C GLU A 95 -5.63 -6.97 -27.16
N ASP A 96 -5.73 -7.10 -25.84
CA ASP A 96 -6.74 -7.92 -25.20
C ASP A 96 -8.17 -7.38 -25.34
N LYS A 97 -9.04 -8.22 -25.93
CA LYS A 97 -10.49 -8.00 -26.06
C LYS A 97 -11.32 -8.76 -25.01
N LYS A 98 -10.68 -9.61 -24.19
CA LYS A 98 -11.33 -10.50 -23.22
C LYS A 98 -11.32 -9.93 -21.81
N ALA A 99 -10.26 -9.24 -21.40
CA ALA A 99 -10.15 -8.66 -20.07
C ALA A 99 -11.11 -7.46 -19.90
N LYS A 100 -12.06 -7.60 -18.98
CA LYS A 100 -13.19 -6.69 -18.79
C LYS A 100 -13.09 -5.91 -17.49
N ILE A 101 -13.85 -4.83 -17.42
CA ILE A 101 -14.01 -4.08 -16.18
C ILE A 101 -14.64 -4.94 -15.08
N SER A 102 -15.53 -5.88 -15.42
CA SER A 102 -16.06 -6.85 -14.48
C SER A 102 -14.97 -7.65 -13.76
N ASP A 103 -13.84 -7.94 -14.40
CA ASP A 103 -12.74 -8.67 -13.77
C ASP A 103 -12.03 -7.85 -12.68
N ILE A 104 -11.99 -6.53 -12.82
CA ILE A 104 -11.50 -5.61 -11.76
C ILE A 104 -12.58 -5.44 -10.69
N GLN A 105 -13.86 -5.39 -11.07
CA GLN A 105 -14.96 -5.30 -10.12
C GLN A 105 -15.04 -6.53 -9.22
N ASP A 106 -14.76 -7.72 -9.75
CA ASP A 106 -14.67 -8.95 -8.97
C ASP A 106 -13.58 -8.87 -7.89
N THR A 107 -12.40 -8.33 -8.23
CA THR A 107 -11.34 -8.13 -7.22
C THR A 107 -11.69 -7.04 -6.23
N ILE A 108 -12.35 -5.95 -6.63
CA ILE A 108 -12.88 -4.94 -5.71
C ILE A 108 -13.87 -5.57 -4.74
N GLN A 109 -14.82 -6.35 -5.24
CA GLN A 109 -15.84 -7.00 -4.41
C GLN A 109 -15.20 -7.97 -3.41
N ALA A 110 -14.21 -8.76 -3.83
CA ALA A 110 -13.48 -9.65 -2.93
C ALA A 110 -12.74 -8.91 -1.81
N VAL A 111 -12.27 -7.67 -2.04
CA VAL A 111 -11.70 -6.81 -0.99
C VAL A 111 -12.79 -6.26 -0.05
N VAL A 112 -13.88 -5.76 -0.62
CA VAL A 112 -15.01 -5.18 0.15
C VAL A 112 -15.72 -6.22 1.02
N ASP A 113 -15.92 -7.44 0.52
CA ASP A 113 -16.54 -8.55 1.24
C ASP A 113 -15.75 -8.97 2.49
N LYS A 114 -14.45 -8.65 2.52
CA LYS A 114 -13.56 -8.84 3.68
C LYS A 114 -13.52 -7.62 4.61
N GLU A 115 -14.36 -6.62 4.35
CA GLU A 115 -14.43 -5.34 5.07
C GLU A 115 -13.16 -4.49 4.96
N TYR A 116 -12.40 -4.63 3.87
CA TYR A 116 -11.26 -3.76 3.57
C TYR A 116 -11.71 -2.59 2.71
N ASN A 117 -11.19 -1.40 3.02
CA ASN A 117 -11.45 -0.18 2.30
C ASN A 117 -10.43 0.01 1.16
N VAL A 118 -10.93 0.05 -0.07
CA VAL A 118 -10.14 0.24 -1.30
C VAL A 118 -9.59 1.66 -1.49
N GLN A 119 -10.05 2.64 -0.71
CA GLN A 119 -9.61 4.04 -0.80
C GLN A 119 -8.28 4.27 -0.05
N ILE A 120 -8.08 3.56 1.07
CA ILE A 120 -6.92 3.74 1.97
C ILE A 120 -5.70 2.87 1.60
N CYS A 121 -5.65 2.29 0.39
CA CYS A 121 -4.52 1.45 -0.09
C CYS A 121 -4.28 1.62 -1.61
N SER A 122 -3.23 0.97 -2.14
CA SER A 122 -2.57 1.22 -3.44
C SER A 122 -3.42 0.99 -4.71
N GLY A 123 -4.74 0.80 -4.60
CA GLY A 123 -5.68 0.87 -5.71
C GLY A 123 -5.87 -0.43 -6.50
N SER A 124 -6.50 -0.31 -7.67
CA SER A 124 -6.80 -1.43 -8.58
C SER A 124 -5.95 -1.37 -9.84
N GLY A 125 -5.69 -2.53 -10.44
CA GLY A 125 -4.80 -2.67 -11.57
C GLY A 125 -4.90 -4.03 -12.24
N PHE A 126 -3.89 -4.35 -13.02
CA PHE A 126 -3.77 -5.62 -13.72
C PHE A 126 -2.31 -5.98 -13.97
N ILE A 127 -2.05 -7.28 -14.15
CA ILE A 127 -0.76 -7.80 -14.60
C ILE A 127 -0.92 -8.23 -16.05
N MET A 128 -0.07 -7.70 -16.92
CA MET A 128 -0.06 -8.04 -18.33
C MET A 128 1.28 -8.60 -18.78
N ASN A 129 1.24 -9.45 -19.81
CA ASN A 129 2.41 -9.87 -20.55
C ASN A 129 2.69 -8.82 -21.65
N THR A 130 3.83 -8.14 -21.54
CA THR A 130 4.22 -7.03 -22.42
C THR A 130 4.67 -7.49 -23.80
N GLN A 131 5.00 -8.78 -23.98
CA GLN A 131 5.35 -9.34 -25.28
C GLN A 131 4.11 -9.75 -26.08
N THR A 132 3.11 -10.34 -25.42
CA THR A 132 1.88 -10.81 -26.08
C THR A 132 0.73 -9.82 -26.03
N GLY A 133 0.80 -8.81 -25.14
CA GLY A 133 -0.26 -7.83 -24.97
C GLY A 133 -1.46 -8.30 -24.15
N HIS A 134 -1.42 -9.53 -23.63
CA HIS A 134 -2.52 -10.11 -22.86
C HIS A 134 -2.51 -9.64 -21.42
N ILE A 135 -3.70 -9.33 -20.90
CA ILE A 135 -3.90 -9.12 -19.47
C ILE A 135 -4.15 -10.50 -18.87
N GLU A 136 -3.27 -10.92 -17.96
CA GLU A 136 -3.31 -12.27 -17.38
C GLU A 136 -4.00 -12.27 -16.02
N PHE A 137 -3.92 -11.16 -15.28
CA PHE A 137 -4.53 -11.02 -13.96
C PHE A 137 -5.12 -9.63 -13.74
N THR A 138 -6.21 -9.54 -12.98
CA THR A 138 -6.64 -8.29 -12.34
C THR A 138 -6.30 -8.33 -10.86
N ILE A 139 -6.11 -7.15 -10.27
CA ILE A 139 -5.64 -7.02 -8.89
C ILE A 139 -6.28 -5.80 -8.24
N THR A 140 -6.73 -5.95 -7.00
CA THR A 140 -7.15 -4.84 -6.15
C THR A 140 -6.53 -5.01 -4.77
N ALA A 141 -5.94 -3.93 -4.24
CA ALA A 141 -5.51 -3.85 -2.85
C ALA A 141 -6.47 -2.96 -2.04
N GLY A 142 -6.71 -3.35 -0.79
CA GLY A 142 -7.47 -2.58 0.19
C GLY A 142 -6.77 -2.58 1.53
N GLY A 143 -7.09 -1.56 2.34
CA GLY A 143 -6.59 -1.43 3.71
C GLY A 143 -7.73 -1.51 4.71
N LYS A 144 -7.46 -2.04 5.89
CA LYS A 144 -8.38 -1.98 7.03
C LYS A 144 -7.58 -1.52 8.24
N ILE A 145 -7.96 -0.40 8.82
CA ILE A 145 -7.31 0.15 10.02
C ILE A 145 -7.30 -0.93 11.11
N PHE A 146 -6.13 -1.17 11.71
CA PHE A 146 -6.06 -2.14 12.82
C PHE A 146 -6.97 -1.67 13.97
N PRO A 147 -7.76 -2.56 14.59
CA PRO A 147 -8.76 -2.19 15.58
C PRO A 147 -8.22 -1.33 16.74
N GLU A 148 -6.96 -1.50 17.10
CA GLU A 148 -6.30 -0.80 18.21
C GLU A 148 -5.86 0.62 17.86
N VAL A 149 -5.68 0.94 16.58
CA VAL A 149 -5.08 2.21 16.12
C VAL A 149 -5.83 3.45 16.62
N PRO A 150 -7.18 3.55 16.54
CA PRO A 150 -7.88 4.72 17.06
C PRO A 150 -7.59 4.96 18.54
N MET A 151 -7.54 3.89 19.35
CA MET A 151 -7.25 3.99 20.78
C MET A 151 -5.78 4.38 21.03
N VAL A 152 -4.84 3.78 20.29
CA VAL A 152 -3.41 4.10 20.38
C VAL A 152 -3.15 5.57 20.04
N VAL A 153 -3.74 6.07 18.97
CA VAL A 153 -3.59 7.46 18.53
C VAL A 153 -4.13 8.44 19.59
N GLU A 154 -5.31 8.17 20.15
CA GLU A 154 -5.90 9.01 21.20
C GLU A 154 -5.07 8.99 22.50
N GLU A 155 -4.55 7.82 22.89
CA GLU A 155 -3.69 7.71 24.06
C GLU A 155 -2.35 8.42 23.86
N LEU A 156 -1.73 8.33 22.69
CA LEU A 156 -0.51 9.07 22.34
C LEU A 156 -0.74 10.59 22.40
N LYS A 157 -1.86 11.08 21.86
CA LYS A 157 -2.26 12.50 21.98
C LYS A 157 -2.41 12.91 23.45
N ARG A 158 -3.07 12.09 24.28
CA ARG A 158 -3.22 12.34 25.72
C ARG A 158 -1.87 12.43 26.45
N ARG A 159 -0.89 11.66 25.99
CA ARG A 159 0.51 11.70 26.47
C ARG A 159 1.37 12.80 25.82
N SER A 160 0.76 13.71 25.06
CA SER A 160 1.41 14.84 24.39
C SER A 160 2.46 14.43 23.33
N PHE A 161 2.28 13.27 22.70
CA PHE A 161 3.07 12.90 21.54
C PHE A 161 2.60 13.63 20.28
N HIS A 162 3.56 14.05 19.47
CA HIS A 162 3.28 14.52 18.10
C HIS A 162 3.28 13.31 17.17
N ILE A 163 2.20 13.14 16.40
CA ILE A 163 2.00 11.96 15.57
C ILE A 163 2.19 12.33 14.11
N TYR A 164 3.02 11.55 13.42
CA TYR A 164 3.35 11.68 12.00
C TYR A 164 3.14 10.35 11.29
N VAL A 165 2.86 10.41 9.99
CA VAL A 165 2.74 9.24 9.12
C VAL A 165 3.64 9.41 7.92
N ALA A 166 4.51 8.44 7.63
CA ALA A 166 5.40 8.44 6.47
C ALA A 166 5.30 7.13 5.69
N SER A 167 4.77 7.20 4.46
CA SER A 167 4.55 6.01 3.64
C SER A 167 4.82 6.24 2.16
N GLY A 168 5.14 5.16 1.45
CA GLY A 168 5.28 5.15 -0.01
C GLY A 168 3.92 5.21 -0.75
N ASP A 169 2.81 5.04 -0.03
CA ASP A 169 1.47 5.17 -0.60
C ASP A 169 1.18 6.60 -1.09
N ARG A 170 0.18 6.73 -1.97
CA ARG A 170 -0.20 8.02 -2.55
C ARG A 170 -0.71 8.96 -1.46
N THR A 171 -0.31 10.24 -1.54
CA THR A 171 -0.69 11.28 -0.56
C THR A 171 -2.19 11.28 -0.28
N LYS A 172 -3.05 11.21 -1.31
CA LYS A 172 -4.51 11.19 -1.14
C LYS A 172 -5.00 10.03 -0.25
N SER A 173 -4.45 8.82 -0.41
CA SER A 173 -4.82 7.67 0.42
C SER A 173 -4.38 7.85 1.87
N LEU A 174 -3.23 8.49 2.12
CA LEU A 174 -2.82 8.83 3.48
C LEU A 174 -3.65 9.97 4.07
N GLU A 175 -4.07 10.97 3.28
CA GLU A 175 -4.95 12.04 3.75
C GLU A 175 -6.30 11.47 4.22
N GLU A 176 -6.86 10.51 3.47
CA GLU A 176 -8.06 9.78 3.88
C GLU A 176 -7.85 9.03 5.18
N LEU A 177 -6.73 8.29 5.32
CA LEU A 177 -6.37 7.64 6.58
C LEU A 177 -6.24 8.64 7.74
N ALA A 178 -5.51 9.74 7.52
CA ALA A 178 -5.27 10.76 8.54
C ALA A 178 -6.57 11.39 9.03
N ASN A 179 -7.55 11.58 8.14
CA ASN A 179 -8.91 11.99 8.52
C ASN A 179 -9.62 10.92 9.37
N PHE A 180 -9.46 9.62 9.07
CA PHE A 180 -10.05 8.54 9.88
C PHE A 180 -9.48 8.49 11.31
N ILE A 181 -8.19 8.78 11.50
CA ILE A 181 -7.52 8.71 12.80
C ILE A 181 -7.23 10.09 13.42
N ASN A 182 -7.79 11.15 12.84
CA ASN A 182 -7.68 12.55 13.30
C ASN A 182 -6.22 13.01 13.48
N ILE A 183 -5.37 12.81 12.46
CA ILE A 183 -4.00 13.34 12.39
C ILE A 183 -3.99 14.57 11.47
N PRO A 184 -3.28 15.67 11.82
CA PRO A 184 -3.16 16.83 10.95
C PRO A 184 -2.48 16.49 9.62
N LEU A 185 -3.00 17.02 8.51
CA LEU A 185 -2.49 16.68 7.17
C LEU A 185 -1.04 17.15 6.94
N GLU A 186 -0.61 18.20 7.62
CA GLU A 186 0.78 18.68 7.63
C GLU A 186 1.77 17.65 8.21
N ASN A 187 1.28 16.67 8.97
CA ASN A 187 2.08 15.60 9.57
C ASN A 187 2.10 14.32 8.71
N VAL A 188 1.53 14.38 7.51
CA VAL A 188 1.39 13.25 6.59
C VAL A 188 2.38 13.39 5.42
N PHE A 189 3.28 12.42 5.31
CA PHE A 189 4.29 12.36 4.26
C PHE A 189 4.02 11.16 3.34
N GLY A 190 3.21 11.40 2.30
CA GLY A 190 2.97 10.42 1.24
C GLY A 190 4.14 10.32 0.25
N THR A 191 4.14 9.27 -0.57
CA THR A 191 5.18 8.99 -1.58
C THR A 191 6.62 8.99 -1.04
N ALA A 192 6.79 8.67 0.25
CA ALA A 192 8.07 8.62 0.92
C ALA A 192 8.72 7.24 0.75
N ASP A 193 9.77 7.17 -0.08
CA ASP A 193 10.63 5.99 -0.17
C ASP A 193 11.49 5.81 1.10
N ALA A 194 12.25 4.71 1.16
CA ALA A 194 13.07 4.37 2.33
C ALA A 194 14.04 5.50 2.74
N LYS A 195 14.63 6.21 1.78
CA LYS A 195 15.55 7.31 2.06
C LYS A 195 14.79 8.54 2.56
N ARG A 196 13.65 8.85 1.95
CA ARG A 196 12.81 9.96 2.35
C ARG A 196 12.26 9.78 3.76
N LYS A 197 11.86 8.56 4.13
CA LYS A 197 11.45 8.24 5.51
C LYS A 197 12.56 8.52 6.52
N LYS A 198 13.79 8.13 6.20
CA LYS A 198 14.97 8.45 7.01
C LYS A 198 15.15 9.96 7.19
N GLU A 199 15.08 10.73 6.11
CA GLU A 199 15.21 12.20 6.14
C GLU A 199 14.13 12.85 7.02
N ILE A 200 12.89 12.35 6.97
CA ILE A 200 11.79 12.83 7.81
C ILE A 200 12.10 12.59 9.29
N VAL A 201 12.52 11.37 9.65
CA VAL A 201 12.89 11.03 11.03
C VAL A 201 14.05 11.91 11.51
N ALA A 202 15.11 12.04 10.70
CA ALA A 202 16.27 12.87 11.03
C ALA A 202 15.89 14.34 11.26
N GLY A 203 15.02 14.92 10.42
CA GLY A 203 14.54 16.30 10.59
C GLY A 203 13.69 16.49 11.86
N LEU A 204 12.83 15.51 12.19
CA LEU A 204 12.05 15.57 13.43
C LEU A 204 12.93 15.46 14.68
N LYS A 205 14.04 14.72 14.61
CA LYS A 205 15.00 14.57 15.72
C LYS A 205 15.68 15.87 16.14
N GLU A 206 15.68 16.90 15.29
CA GLU A 206 16.19 18.22 15.66
C GLU A 206 15.34 18.89 16.77
N THR A 207 14.07 18.47 16.92
CA THR A 207 13.09 19.08 17.85
C THR A 207 12.49 18.08 18.84
N TYR A 208 12.40 16.81 18.45
CA TYR A 208 11.72 15.75 19.21
C TYR A 208 12.67 14.60 19.50
N GLN A 209 12.38 13.86 20.57
CA GLN A 209 12.81 12.47 20.67
C GLN A 209 11.82 11.65 19.81
N VAL A 210 12.32 10.90 18.83
CA VAL A 210 11.50 10.24 17.80
C VAL A 210 11.47 8.72 17.94
N MET A 211 10.26 8.18 18.06
CA MET A 211 9.98 6.74 17.89
C MET A 211 9.54 6.51 16.44
N MET A 212 10.18 5.60 15.71
CA MET A 212 9.73 5.15 14.40
C MET A 212 9.08 3.78 14.54
N VAL A 213 7.85 3.62 14.05
CA VAL A 213 7.14 2.34 14.02
C VAL A 213 6.94 1.92 12.57
N GLY A 214 7.44 0.75 12.19
CA GLY A 214 7.32 0.21 10.84
C GLY A 214 7.25 -1.31 10.82
N ASN A 215 7.07 -1.89 9.62
CA ASN A 215 6.85 -3.34 9.48
C ASN A 215 7.71 -4.00 8.39
N SER A 216 8.46 -3.22 7.59
CA SER A 216 9.02 -3.73 6.34
C SER A 216 10.46 -3.30 6.07
N ALA A 217 11.06 -3.89 5.04
CA ALA A 217 12.41 -3.54 4.59
C ALA A 217 12.56 -2.07 4.16
N ASN A 218 11.46 -1.42 3.76
CA ASN A 218 11.47 0.01 3.42
C ASN A 218 11.65 0.91 4.65
N ASP A 219 11.45 0.38 5.84
CA ASP A 219 11.51 1.15 7.09
C ASP A 219 12.88 1.04 7.77
N ILE A 220 13.74 0.09 7.36
CA ILE A 220 15.05 -0.18 7.96
C ILE A 220 15.87 1.09 8.19
N LEU A 221 15.92 1.99 7.20
CA LEU A 221 16.71 3.22 7.29
C LEU A 221 16.13 4.22 8.30
N ALA A 222 14.82 4.27 8.43
CA ALA A 222 14.12 5.15 9.37
C ALA A 222 14.14 4.57 10.80
N LEU A 223 13.97 3.26 10.93
CA LEU A 223 14.09 2.53 12.22
C LEU A 223 15.46 2.78 12.85
N LYS A 224 16.54 2.62 12.08
CA LYS A 224 17.92 2.85 12.54
C LYS A 224 18.25 4.32 12.83
N GLU A 225 17.51 5.26 12.25
CA GLU A 225 17.75 6.69 12.44
C GLU A 225 17.01 7.25 13.66
N ALA A 226 15.89 6.63 14.04
CA ALA A 226 15.08 7.03 15.18
C ALA A 226 15.86 6.94 16.50
N ASP A 227 15.36 7.61 17.55
CA ASP A 227 15.87 7.39 18.90
C ASP A 227 15.38 6.05 19.48
N LEU A 228 14.27 5.54 18.93
CA LEU A 228 13.77 4.19 19.17
C LEU A 228 13.07 3.67 17.90
N GLY A 229 13.62 2.62 17.31
CA GLY A 229 13.02 1.88 16.20
C GLY A 229 12.15 0.73 16.72
N VAL A 230 10.86 0.75 16.40
CA VAL A 230 9.90 -0.30 16.76
C VAL A 230 9.43 -1.03 15.50
N LEU A 231 9.66 -2.33 15.46
CA LEU A 231 9.12 -3.21 14.43
C LEU A 231 7.78 -3.78 14.90
N THR A 232 6.71 -3.59 14.12
CA THR A 232 5.45 -4.31 14.32
C THR A 232 5.33 -5.51 13.38
N THR A 233 4.89 -6.63 13.93
CA THR A 233 4.61 -7.88 13.19
C THR A 233 3.11 -8.15 13.02
N GLN A 234 2.26 -7.19 13.37
CA GLN A 234 0.79 -7.34 13.40
C GLN A 234 0.15 -7.68 12.04
N GLN A 235 0.84 -7.41 10.92
CA GLN A 235 0.39 -7.76 9.57
C GLN A 235 0.48 -9.27 9.28
N GLU A 236 1.20 -10.07 10.09
CA GLU A 236 1.39 -11.52 9.91
C GLU A 236 1.99 -11.92 8.55
N GLU A 237 2.72 -10.99 7.91
CA GLU A 237 3.51 -11.24 6.69
C GLU A 237 4.93 -11.71 7.06
N GLU A 238 5.56 -12.47 6.17
CA GLU A 238 6.96 -12.88 6.35
C GLU A 238 7.87 -11.65 6.39
N THR A 239 8.47 -11.40 7.55
CA THR A 239 9.40 -10.28 7.74
C THR A 239 10.84 -10.77 7.60
N PRO A 240 11.65 -10.20 6.69
CA PRO A 240 13.06 -10.57 6.55
C PRO A 240 13.87 -10.28 7.81
N GLU A 241 14.83 -11.15 8.15
CA GLU A 241 15.69 -11.04 9.35
C GLU A 241 16.36 -9.66 9.49
N LYS A 242 16.84 -9.08 8.37
CA LYS A 242 17.43 -7.73 8.31
C LYS A 242 16.53 -6.61 8.86
N VAL A 243 15.20 -6.80 8.89
CA VAL A 243 14.25 -5.83 9.45
C VAL A 243 14.22 -5.96 10.97
N PHE A 244 14.25 -7.18 11.50
CA PHE A 244 14.38 -7.43 12.94
C PHE A 244 15.68 -6.86 13.49
N GLU A 245 16.80 -7.08 12.79
CA GLU A 245 18.11 -6.52 13.17
C GLU A 245 18.16 -4.99 13.14
N ALA A 246 17.21 -4.33 12.48
CA ALA A 246 17.15 -2.88 12.35
C ALA A 246 16.34 -2.20 13.45
N ALA A 247 15.54 -2.94 14.21
CA ALA A 247 14.67 -2.43 15.25
C ALA A 247 15.25 -2.68 16.64
N ASP A 248 14.98 -1.76 17.55
CA ASP A 248 15.35 -1.87 18.97
C ASP A 248 14.32 -2.70 19.74
N VAL A 249 13.05 -2.60 19.36
CA VAL A 249 11.92 -3.31 19.98
C VAL A 249 11.05 -3.93 18.91
N VAL A 250 10.50 -5.11 19.21
CA VAL A 250 9.53 -5.80 18.35
C VAL A 250 8.22 -5.93 19.11
N VAL A 251 7.12 -5.56 18.46
CA VAL A 251 5.76 -5.70 18.99
C VAL A 251 4.91 -6.58 18.08
N SER A 252 3.98 -7.32 18.68
CA SER A 252 3.02 -8.16 17.94
C SER A 252 1.68 -7.46 17.70
N ASN A 253 1.37 -6.49 18.56
CA ASN A 253 0.22 -5.62 18.46
C ASN A 253 0.64 -4.17 18.65
N ILE A 254 0.14 -3.27 17.79
CA ILE A 254 0.45 -1.84 17.83
C ILE A 254 0.12 -1.18 19.17
N LYS A 255 -0.78 -1.76 19.97
CA LYS A 255 -1.08 -1.32 21.33
C LYS A 255 0.14 -1.38 22.26
N GLU A 256 1.02 -2.35 22.08
CA GLU A 256 2.19 -2.58 22.95
C GLU A 256 3.17 -1.41 22.93
N ILE A 257 3.14 -0.54 21.90
CA ILE A 257 4.00 0.66 21.86
C ILE A 257 3.70 1.63 23.00
N LEU A 258 2.50 1.56 23.58
CA LEU A 258 2.09 2.38 24.72
C LEU A 258 2.76 1.94 26.03
N ASP A 259 3.31 0.73 26.07
CA ASP A 259 3.99 0.17 27.25
C ASP A 259 5.51 0.36 27.17
N ILE A 260 6.02 0.89 26.05
CA ILE A 260 7.44 1.17 25.88
C ILE A 260 7.79 2.47 26.61
N GLU A 261 8.75 2.39 27.53
CA GLU A 261 9.32 3.58 28.16
C GLU A 261 10.18 4.34 27.15
N PHE A 262 9.62 5.43 26.64
CA PHE A 262 10.20 6.30 25.63
C PHE A 262 9.93 7.74 26.00
#